data_AF-A0A0G0SUC4-F1
#
_entry.id   AF-A0A0G0SUC4-F1
#
_cell.length_a   1.000
_cell.length_b   1.000
_cell.length_c   1.000
_cell.angle_alpha   90.00
_cell.angle_beta   90.00
_cell.angle_gamma   90.00
#
_symmetry.space_group_name_H-M   'P 1'
#
loop_
_entity.id
_entity.type
_entity.pdbx_description
1 polymer ?
#
loop_
_entity_poly.entity_id
_entity_poly.type
_entity_poly.pdbx_seq_one_letter_code
_entity_poly.pdbx_strand_id
1 'polypeptide(L)' 'MQTFEEIASELKLDPKQSQAVKSYFENLIVELLESLKVDNLENFDDTINSVKSG' A
#
# COMPACT_ATOMS: atom_id res chain seq x y z
N MET A 1 0.97 -1.53 18.28
CA MET A 1 0.22 -1.18 17.06
C MET A 1 -1.21 -1.61 17.33
N GLN A 2 -2.17 -0.69 17.30
CA GLN A 2 -3.57 -1.05 17.54
C GLN A 2 -4.11 -1.83 16.34
N THR A 3 -5.00 -2.80 16.56
CA THR A 3 -5.65 -3.50 15.46
C THR A 3 -6.73 -2.63 14.82
N PHE A 4 -7.14 -2.98 13.61
CA PHE A 4 -8.28 -2.32 12.98
C PHE A 4 -9.55 -2.48 13.81
N GLU A 5 -9.76 -3.63 14.45
CA GLU A 5 -10.92 -3.85 15.32
C GLU A 5 -10.89 -2.95 16.56
N GLU A 6 -9.72 -2.72 17.15
CA GLU A 6 -9.55 -1.82 18.29
C GLU A 6 -9.90 -0.38 17.90
N ILE A 7 -9.40 0.10 16.75
CA ILE A 7 -9.69 1.44 16.23
C ILE A 7 -11.17 1.61 15.88
N ALA A 8 -11.77 0.60 15.22
CA ALA A 8 -13.19 0.63 14.88
C ALA A 8 -14.08 0.69 16.13
N SER A 9 -13.67 -0.02 17.19
CA SER A 9 -14.35 0.01 18.49
C SER A 9 -14.23 1.36 19.19
N GLU A 10 -13.03 1.94 19.25
CA GLU A 10 -12.78 3.26 19.85
C GLU A 10 -13.55 4.38 19.15
N LEU A 11 -13.63 4.32 17.81
CA LEU A 11 -14.36 5.27 16.98
C LEU A 11 -15.87 4.98 16.91
N LYS A 12 -16.34 3.90 17.54
CA LYS A 12 -17.75 3.46 17.55
C LYS A 12 -18.33 3.34 16.14
N LEU A 13 -17.53 2.83 15.21
CA LEU A 13 -17.97 2.64 13.84
C LEU A 13 -19.04 1.55 13.78
N ASP A 14 -20.08 1.78 12.98
CA ASP A 14 -20.99 0.71 12.63
C ASP A 14 -20.32 -0.31 11.67
N PRO A 15 -20.91 -1.49 11.44
CA PRO A 15 -20.31 -2.50 10.56
C PRO A 15 -20.06 -2.01 9.12
N LYS A 16 -20.91 -1.14 8.58
CA LYS A 16 -20.73 -0.59 7.23
C LYS A 16 -19.59 0.42 7.20
N GLN A 17 -19.52 1.30 8.19
CA GLN A 17 -18.43 2.27 8.33
C GLN A 17 -17.09 1.56 8.52
N SER A 18 -17.05 0.53 9.37
CA SER A 18 -15.87 -0.29 9.60
C SER A 18 -15.41 -0.95 8.29
N GLN A 19 -16.34 -1.54 7.53
CA GLN A 19 -15.99 -2.16 6.25
C GLN A 19 -15.47 -1.12 5.23
N ALA A 20 -16.10 0.05 5.15
CA ALA A 20 -15.68 1.10 4.22
C ALA A 20 -14.27 1.62 4.52
N VAL A 21 -13.97 1.88 5.80
CA VAL A 21 -12.64 2.34 6.23
C VAL A 21 -11.60 1.26 6.02
N LYS A 22 -11.92 -0.01 6.32
CA LYS A 22 -11.03 -1.15 6.07
C LYS A 22 -10.65 -1.25 4.60
N SER A 23 -11.65 -1.24 3.71
CA SER A 23 -11.42 -1.32 2.27
C SER A 23 -10.64 -0.14 1.71
N TYR A 24 -10.85 1.07 2.25
CA TYR A 24 -10.05 2.23 1.89
C TYR A 24 -8.56 2.05 2.24
N PHE A 25 -8.26 1.59 3.47
CA PHE A 25 -6.88 1.34 3.86
C PHE A 25 -6.24 0.18 3.08
N GLU A 26 -6.98 -0.89 2.82
CA GLU A 26 -6.50 -2.00 1.99
C GLU A 26 -6.11 -1.52 0.59
N ASN A 27 -6.94 -0.68 -0.03
CA ASN A 27 -6.63 -0.11 -1.34
C ASN A 27 -5.40 0.79 -1.31
N LEU A 28 -5.26 1.66 -0.29
CA LEU A 28 -4.06 2.49 -0.13
C LEU A 28 -2.78 1.66 0.01
N ILE A 29 -2.85 0.55 0.74
CA ILE A 29 -1.70 -0.36 0.89
C ILE A 29 -1.36 -0.99 -0.46
N VAL A 30 -2.37 -1.42 -1.22
CA VAL A 30 -2.17 -1.97 -2.57
C VAL A 30 -1.50 -0.94 -3.48
N GLU A 31 -2.03 0.29 -3.55
CA GLU A 31 -1.46 1.37 -4.36
C GLU A 31 -0.01 1.67 -3.98
N LEU A 32 0.30 1.69 -2.67
CA LEU A 32 1.67 1.88 -2.18
C LEU A 32 2.60 0.75 -2.63
N LEU A 33 2.17 -0.50 -2.50
CA LEU A 33 2.97 -1.66 -2.91
C LEU A 33 3.19 -1.70 -4.43
N GLU A 34 2.20 -1.27 -5.22
CA GLU A 34 2.33 -1.14 -6.67
C GLU A 34 3.33 -0.03 -7.04
N SER A 35 3.28 1.12 -6.38
CA SER A 35 4.27 2.21 -6.59
C SER A 35 5.69 1.74 -6.28
N LEU A 36 5.89 1.08 -5.13
CA LEU A 36 7.21 0.55 -4.76
C LEU A 36 7.73 -0.50 -5.75
N LYS A 37 6.83 -1.28 -6.34
CA LYS A 37 7.21 -2.25 -7.37
C LYS A 37 7.66 -1.54 -8.65
N VAL A 38 6.94 -0.52 -9.10
CA VAL A 38 7.29 0.26 -10.30
C VAL A 38 8.66 0.94 -10.10
N ASP A 39 8.85 1.65 -8.99
CA ASP A 39 10.12 2.33 -8.69
C ASP A 39 11.31 1.36 -8.67
N ASN A 40 11.13 0.16 -8.08
CA ASN A 40 12.18 -0.85 -8.07
C ASN A 40 12.50 -1.41 -9.47
N LEU A 41 11.47 -1.61 -10.31
CA LEU A 41 11.66 -2.08 -11.68
C LEU A 41 12.40 -1.04 -12.54
N GLU A 42 12.03 0.24 -12.42
CA GLU A 42 12.72 1.34 -13.12
C GLU A 42 14.20 1.42 -12.75
N ASN A 43 14.53 1.34 -11.45
CA ASN A 43 15.92 1.30 -10.99
C ASN A 43 16.70 0.10 -11.54
N PHE A 44 16.03 -1.04 -11.75
CA PHE A 44 16.64 -2.23 -12.31
C PHE A 44 16.93 -2.06 -13.81
N ASP A 45 16.00 -1.46 -14.56
CA ASP A 45 16.18 -1.15 -15.98
C ASP A 45 17.32 -0.15 -16.21
N ASP A 46 17.43 0.88 -15.36
CA ASP A 46 18.54 1.84 -15.38
C ASP A 46 19.90 1.15 -15.14
N THR A 47 19.93 0.17 -14.25
CA THR A 47 21.13 -0.65 -13.99
C THR A 47 21.50 -1.48 -15.23
N ILE A 48 20.53 -2.14 -15.86
CA ILE A 48 20.75 -2.93 -17.09
C ILE A 48 21.26 -2.03 -18.23
N ASN A 49 20.66 -0.84 -18.40
CA ASN A 49 21.06 0.10 -19.43
C ASN A 49 22.49 0.61 -19.20
N SER A 50 22.85 0.91 -17.95
CA SER A 50 24.22 1.30 -17.57
C SER A 50 25.24 0.22 -17.90
N VAL A 51 24.91 -1.07 -17.71
CA VAL A 51 25.78 -2.21 -18.06
C VAL A 51 25.89 -2.42 -19.57
N LYS A 52 24.82 -2.19 -20.34
CA LYS A 52 24.84 -2.33 -21.81
C LYS A 52 25.57 -1.20 -22.53
N SER A 53 25.59 -0.01 -21.94
CA SER A 53 26.18 1.19 -22.52
C SER A 53 27.60 1.52 -22.02
N GLY A 54 28.12 0.74 -21.05
CA GLY A 54 29.52 0.78 -20.59
C GLY A 54 30.36 -0.30 -21.23
#